data_AF-A0A3P6T9W8-F1
#
_entry.id   AF-A0A3P6T9W8-F1
#
_cell.length_a   1.000
_cell.length_b   1.000
_cell.length_c   1.000
_cell.angle_alpha   90.00
_cell.angle_beta   90.00
_cell.angle_gamma   90.00
#
_symmetry.space_group_name_H-M   'P 1'
#
loop_
_entity.id
_entity.type
_entity.pdbx_description
1 polymer ?
#
loop_
_entity_poly.entity_id
_entity_poly.type
_entity_poly.pdbx_seq_one_letter_code
_entity_poly.pdbx_strand_id
1 'polypeptide(L)'
;MAQAKEQEQLRDGVEQKLDEISKRCDDLQSNRYIAAQELVIATEDVACLRSLLEQIPMVQIESITQRQAKEQLAKRADTVKNQIRNLLIPLEKDVRKEQELMRDLHEMLSTLTAIGDDVIAIDPNVEPSEKLENIGELAENLRQLKGKAEKLEEKLRIAEGLVKRAPVTDDLSARVTQLQNALADKSQLLTMRIKLQAIAPEISLITESIQNRVNEIEQSPVQTVAEQNATLSELEAKKRQLVSLVENIPPGDEGNEMRERSNWQLSQLNDLLARLAAAVGEKLAALAAFNATKDEVEAQIASLPIVADDQIATATVHGLDNRLQDL
;
A
#
# COMPACT_ATOMS: atom_id res chain seq x y z
N MET A 1 9.28 9.79 92.03
CA MET A 1 10.25 8.86 91.39
C MET A 1 9.59 7.97 90.33
N ALA A 2 8.44 7.33 90.58
CA ALA A 2 7.76 6.48 89.58
C ALA A 2 7.39 7.22 88.27
N GLN A 3 6.79 8.41 88.37
CA GLN A 3 6.40 9.22 87.21
C GLN A 3 7.59 9.71 86.36
N ALA A 4 8.73 9.98 86.99
CA ALA A 4 9.95 10.38 86.27
C ALA A 4 10.52 9.19 85.47
N LYS A 5 10.51 7.99 86.07
CA LYS A 5 10.95 6.75 85.42
C LYS A 5 10.05 6.34 84.26
N GLU A 6 8.74 6.55 84.38
CA GLU A 6 7.77 6.28 83.30
C GLU A 6 7.94 7.26 82.12
N GLN A 7 8.23 8.54 82.39
CA GLN A 7 8.52 9.54 81.35
C GLN A 7 9.85 9.29 80.65
N GLU A 8 10.86 8.79 81.38
CA GLU A 8 12.14 8.35 80.80
C GLU A 8 11.95 7.13 79.89
N GLN A 9 11.19 6.12 80.33
CA GLN A 9 10.85 4.95 79.49
C GLN A 9 10.06 5.32 78.23
N LEU A 10 9.11 6.25 78.35
CA LEU A 10 8.33 6.75 77.21
C LEU A 10 9.23 7.49 76.22
N ARG A 11 10.16 8.30 76.71
CA ARG A 11 11.15 9.01 75.89
C ARG A 11 12.07 8.01 75.16
N ASP A 12 12.64 7.04 75.87
CA ASP A 12 13.54 6.05 75.29
C ASP A 12 12.83 5.23 74.20
N GLY A 13 11.56 4.86 74.44
CA GLY A 13 10.74 4.17 73.44
C GLY A 13 10.41 5.02 72.21
N VAL A 14 10.29 6.33 72.36
CA VAL A 14 10.12 7.28 71.24
C VAL A 14 11.42 7.44 70.46
N GLU A 15 12.57 7.60 71.15
CA GLU A 15 13.90 7.67 70.51
C GLU A 15 14.21 6.39 69.73
N GLN A 16 13.99 5.22 70.35
CA GLN A 16 14.20 3.92 69.71
C GLN A 16 13.38 3.78 68.43
N LYS A 17 12.08 4.14 68.45
CA LYS A 17 11.23 4.07 67.24
C LYS A 17 11.73 5.00 66.14
N LEU A 18 12.15 6.22 66.48
CA LEU A 18 12.70 7.15 65.50
C LEU A 18 14.03 6.65 64.91
N ASP A 19 14.87 5.99 65.72
CA ASP A 19 16.13 5.40 65.25
C ASP A 19 15.92 4.14 64.41
N GLU A 20 14.95 3.29 64.74
CA GLU A 20 14.54 2.15 63.91
C GLU A 20 14.06 2.59 62.53
N ILE A 21 13.24 3.66 62.49
CA ILE A 21 12.76 4.26 61.23
C ILE A 21 13.93 4.86 60.44
N SER A 22 14.80 5.65 61.10
CA SER A 22 15.99 6.23 60.48
C SER A 22 16.88 5.16 59.87
N LYS A 23 17.20 4.10 60.63
CA LYS A 23 18.07 3.02 60.21
C LYS A 23 17.53 2.29 58.98
N ARG A 24 16.21 2.00 58.93
CA ARG A 24 15.60 1.37 57.75
C ARG A 24 15.70 2.26 56.51
N CYS A 25 15.53 3.58 56.67
CA CYS A 25 15.70 4.53 55.57
C CYS A 25 17.17 4.59 55.10
N ASP A 26 18.12 4.64 56.04
CA ASP A 26 19.55 4.66 55.76
C ASP A 26 19.99 3.36 55.06
N ASP A 27 19.47 2.20 55.48
CA ASP A 27 19.75 0.91 54.82
C ASP A 27 19.27 0.89 53.35
N LEU A 28 18.09 1.45 53.06
CA LEU A 28 17.60 1.58 51.69
C LEU A 28 18.51 2.49 50.86
N GLN A 29 18.87 3.65 51.41
CA GLN A 29 19.68 4.65 50.71
C GLN A 29 21.12 4.18 50.49
N SER A 30 21.76 3.62 51.51
CA SER A 30 23.18 3.29 51.50
C SER A 30 23.50 1.90 50.95
N ASN A 31 22.56 0.94 50.99
CA ASN A 31 22.81 -0.42 50.50
C ASN A 31 22.04 -0.75 49.23
N ARG A 32 20.76 -0.36 49.14
CA ARG A 32 19.89 -0.76 48.02
C ARG A 32 19.99 0.21 46.84
N TYR A 33 19.95 1.51 47.08
CA TYR A 33 19.98 2.53 46.04
C TYR A 33 21.39 3.05 45.71
N ILE A 34 22.43 2.22 45.91
CA ILE A 34 23.78 2.48 45.36
C ILE A 34 23.75 2.42 43.82
N ALA A 35 22.86 1.59 43.28
CA ALA A 35 22.57 1.48 41.87
C ALA A 35 21.05 1.53 41.67
N ALA A 36 20.63 1.83 40.44
CA ALA A 36 19.23 1.78 40.06
C ALA A 36 18.64 0.38 40.32
N GLN A 37 17.36 0.32 40.68
CA GLN A 37 16.66 -0.92 41.02
C GLN A 37 15.60 -1.29 39.97
N GLU A 38 15.24 -2.56 39.88
CA GLU A 38 14.14 -2.99 39.02
C GLU A 38 12.82 -2.33 39.46
N LEU A 39 11.92 -2.08 38.50
CA LEU A 39 10.67 -1.37 38.76
C LEU A 39 9.84 -1.98 39.89
N VAL A 40 9.78 -3.32 39.95
CA VAL A 40 9.04 -4.05 40.99
C VAL A 40 9.60 -3.73 42.37
N ILE A 41 10.91 -3.88 42.53
CA ILE A 41 11.63 -3.57 43.78
C ILE A 41 11.43 -2.11 44.17
N ALA A 42 11.57 -1.19 43.21
CA ALA A 42 11.41 0.23 43.45
C ALA A 42 9.99 0.62 43.88
N THR A 43 8.97 -0.06 43.36
CA THR A 43 7.57 0.16 43.75
C THR A 43 7.31 -0.31 45.19
N GLU A 44 7.87 -1.45 45.57
CA GLU A 44 7.81 -1.97 46.94
C GLU A 44 8.52 -1.03 47.94
N ASP A 45 9.69 -0.52 47.56
CA ASP A 45 10.47 0.41 48.38
C ASP A 45 9.76 1.77 48.55
N VAL A 46 9.07 2.28 47.53
CA VAL A 46 8.17 3.45 47.67
C VAL A 46 7.08 3.17 48.71
N ALA A 47 6.42 2.01 48.66
CA ALA A 47 5.40 1.65 49.63
C ALA A 47 5.98 1.53 51.05
N CYS A 48 7.18 0.96 51.18
CA CYS A 48 7.91 0.88 52.45
C CYS A 48 8.21 2.28 53.01
N LEU A 49 8.79 3.17 52.21
CA LEU A 49 9.12 4.54 52.62
C LEU A 49 7.87 5.37 52.99
N ARG A 50 6.74 5.19 52.28
CA ARG A 50 5.45 5.79 52.67
C ARG A 50 4.97 5.28 54.02
N SER A 51 5.04 3.97 54.25
CA SER A 51 4.66 3.37 55.53
C SER A 51 5.55 3.90 56.68
N LEU A 52 6.85 4.07 56.45
CA LEU A 52 7.75 4.67 57.45
C LEU A 52 7.38 6.13 57.73
N LEU A 53 7.02 6.90 56.69
CA LEU A 53 6.58 8.29 56.83
C LEU A 53 5.28 8.42 57.63
N GLU A 54 4.34 7.48 57.44
CA GLU A 54 3.07 7.39 58.18
C GLU A 54 3.24 6.99 59.65
N GLN A 55 4.33 6.30 59.99
CA GLN A 55 4.62 5.91 61.37
C GLN A 55 5.14 7.08 62.22
N ILE A 56 5.76 8.10 61.62
CA ILE A 56 6.36 9.24 62.37
C ILE A 56 5.31 9.99 63.22
N PRO A 57 4.12 10.36 62.70
CA PRO A 57 3.08 11.01 63.51
C PRO A 57 2.46 10.12 64.59
N MET A 58 2.60 8.78 64.47
CA MET A 58 2.09 7.83 65.46
C MET A 58 3.03 7.69 66.68
N VAL A 59 4.23 8.27 66.59
CA VAL A 59 5.16 8.31 67.71
C VAL A 59 4.62 9.29 68.76
N GLN A 60 4.54 8.85 70.02
CA GLN A 60 3.87 9.55 71.13
C GLN A 60 4.69 10.75 71.67
N ILE A 61 5.26 11.58 70.79
CA ILE A 61 6.06 12.77 71.15
C ILE A 61 5.22 13.77 71.97
N GLU A 62 3.93 13.90 71.65
CA GLU A 62 3.01 14.79 72.37
C GLU A 62 2.80 14.40 73.84
N SER A 63 2.99 13.12 74.17
CA SER A 63 2.83 12.56 75.52
C SER A 63 4.03 12.82 76.44
N ILE A 64 5.12 13.42 75.93
CA ILE A 64 6.30 13.81 76.70
C ILE A 64 6.07 15.14 77.41
N THR A 65 6.20 15.14 78.73
CA THR A 65 5.92 16.33 79.56
C THR A 65 7.09 17.32 79.65
N GLN A 66 8.33 16.84 79.50
CA GLN A 66 9.52 17.69 79.54
C GLN A 66 9.68 18.46 78.23
N ARG A 67 9.49 19.80 78.28
CA ARG A 67 9.54 20.69 77.12
C ARG A 67 10.80 20.54 76.27
N GLN A 68 11.98 20.53 76.90
CA GLN A 68 13.26 20.42 76.18
C GLN A 68 13.40 19.08 75.45
N ALA A 69 13.04 17.97 76.09
CA ALA A 69 13.08 16.65 75.47
C ALA A 69 12.07 16.55 74.33
N LYS A 70 10.84 17.05 74.53
CA LYS A 70 9.81 17.13 73.49
C LYS A 70 10.29 17.91 72.26
N GLU A 71 10.91 19.08 72.45
CA GLU A 71 11.47 19.89 71.35
C GLU A 71 12.61 19.16 70.62
N GLN A 72 13.46 18.42 71.33
CA GLN A 72 14.53 17.61 70.73
C GLN A 72 13.97 16.46 69.89
N LEU A 73 12.99 15.72 70.41
CA LEU A 73 12.34 14.62 69.71
C LEU A 73 11.56 15.10 68.48
N ALA A 74 10.90 16.26 68.57
CA ALA A 74 10.23 16.88 67.43
C ALA A 74 11.23 17.22 66.31
N LYS A 75 12.38 17.85 66.64
CA LYS A 75 13.45 18.11 65.66
C LYS A 75 14.02 16.83 65.06
N ARG A 76 14.17 15.77 65.87
CA ARG A 76 14.63 14.46 65.39
C ARG A 76 13.62 13.85 64.43
N ALA A 77 12.33 13.87 64.77
CA ALA A 77 11.25 13.41 63.90
C ALA A 77 11.22 14.17 62.57
N ASP A 78 11.39 15.49 62.58
CA ASP A 78 11.51 16.30 61.35
C ASP A 78 12.75 15.94 60.52
N THR A 79 13.87 15.63 61.18
CA THR A 79 15.09 15.18 60.51
C THR A 79 14.85 13.84 59.80
N VAL A 80 14.30 12.85 60.51
CA VAL A 80 13.96 11.53 59.95
C VAL A 80 12.95 11.64 58.82
N LYS A 81 11.95 12.50 58.97
CA LYS A 81 10.95 12.81 57.94
C LYS A 81 11.60 13.37 56.68
N ASN A 82 12.56 14.27 56.81
CA ASN A 82 13.29 14.83 55.69
C ASN A 82 14.23 13.80 55.05
N GLN A 83 14.89 12.94 55.83
CA GLN A 83 15.69 11.82 55.31
C GLN A 83 14.84 10.90 54.41
N ILE A 84 13.66 10.47 54.89
CA ILE A 84 12.74 9.64 54.10
C ILE A 84 12.32 10.35 52.81
N ARG A 85 11.96 11.64 52.90
CA ARG A 85 11.53 12.43 51.73
C ARG A 85 12.63 12.59 50.67
N ASN A 86 13.89 12.67 51.08
CA ASN A 86 15.02 12.83 50.16
C ASN A 86 15.17 11.64 49.21
N LEU A 87 14.82 10.43 49.64
CA LEU A 87 14.80 9.24 48.78
C LEU A 87 13.42 9.02 48.14
N LEU A 88 12.34 9.18 48.93
CA LEU A 88 10.98 8.90 48.48
C LEU A 88 10.56 9.75 47.27
N ILE A 89 10.81 11.07 47.31
CA ILE A 89 10.30 11.98 46.26
C ILE A 89 10.95 11.68 44.88
N PRO A 90 12.29 11.56 44.76
CA PRO A 90 12.92 11.15 43.51
C PRO A 90 12.47 9.76 43.06
N LEU A 91 12.42 8.79 43.98
CA LEU A 91 12.06 7.41 43.65
C LEU A 91 10.61 7.30 43.14
N GLU A 92 9.65 7.99 43.77
CA GLU A 92 8.27 8.05 43.29
C GLU A 92 8.13 8.68 41.91
N LYS A 93 8.98 9.66 41.59
CA LYS A 93 9.00 10.28 40.27
C LYS A 93 9.50 9.30 39.23
N ASP A 94 10.59 8.60 39.52
CA ASP A 94 11.21 7.66 38.59
C ASP A 94 10.36 6.40 38.40
N VAL A 95 9.76 5.87 39.47
CA VAL A 95 8.79 4.76 39.40
C VAL A 95 7.61 5.13 38.51
N ARG A 96 7.02 6.32 38.66
CA ARG A 96 5.91 6.77 37.81
C ARG A 96 6.31 6.93 36.35
N LYS A 97 7.47 7.52 36.08
CA LYS A 97 8.01 7.68 34.72
C LYS A 97 8.22 6.32 34.04
N GLU A 98 8.79 5.35 34.75
CA GLU A 98 9.03 4.01 34.20
C GLU A 98 7.71 3.25 33.98
N GLN A 99 6.75 3.34 34.91
CA GLN A 99 5.41 2.75 34.74
C GLN A 99 4.68 3.33 33.52
N GLU A 100 4.72 4.65 33.35
CA GLU A 100 4.17 5.32 32.18
C GLU A 100 4.84 4.84 30.89
N LEU A 101 6.18 4.74 30.89
CA LEU A 101 6.92 4.26 29.73
C LEU A 101 6.57 2.82 29.35
N MET A 102 6.46 1.93 30.34
CA MET A 102 6.08 0.53 30.15
C MET A 102 4.64 0.39 29.63
N ARG A 103 3.73 1.20 30.14
CA ARG A 103 2.34 1.24 29.65
C ARG A 103 2.29 1.72 28.20
N ASP A 104 2.97 2.82 27.89
CA ASP A 104 3.02 3.39 26.53
C ASP A 104 3.63 2.38 25.53
N LEU A 105 4.66 1.63 25.94
CA LEU A 105 5.25 0.54 25.16
C LEU A 105 4.25 -0.60 24.91
N HIS A 106 3.57 -1.05 25.96
CA HIS A 106 2.59 -2.13 25.82
C HIS A 106 1.43 -1.73 24.91
N GLU A 107 0.91 -0.52 25.07
CA GLU A 107 -0.15 0.03 24.21
C GLU A 107 0.30 0.10 22.75
N MET A 108 1.53 0.56 22.50
CA MET A 108 2.08 0.62 21.15
C MET A 108 2.25 -0.77 20.53
N LEU A 109 2.82 -1.73 21.28
CA LEU A 109 2.97 -3.10 20.81
C LEU A 109 1.63 -3.75 20.51
N SER A 110 0.62 -3.56 21.37
CA SER A 110 -0.74 -4.07 21.15
C SER A 110 -1.35 -3.45 19.90
N THR A 111 -1.19 -2.14 19.69
CA THR A 111 -1.72 -1.45 18.51
C THR A 111 -1.03 -1.92 17.23
N LEU A 112 0.30 -2.09 17.25
CA LEU A 112 1.06 -2.63 16.12
C LEU A 112 0.70 -4.08 15.82
N THR A 113 0.30 -4.86 16.81
CA THR A 113 -0.18 -6.24 16.60
C THR A 113 -1.54 -6.23 15.94
N ALA A 114 -2.49 -5.42 16.43
CA ALA A 114 -3.81 -5.28 15.82
C ALA A 114 -3.72 -4.81 14.36
N ILE A 115 -2.92 -3.77 14.09
CA ILE A 115 -2.69 -3.31 12.71
C ILE A 115 -2.00 -4.39 11.87
N GLY A 116 -1.07 -5.15 12.46
CA GLY A 116 -0.45 -6.28 11.77
C GLY A 116 -1.46 -7.34 11.35
N ASP A 117 -2.39 -7.70 12.24
CA ASP A 117 -3.46 -8.65 11.97
C ASP A 117 -4.40 -8.12 10.88
N ASP A 118 -4.77 -6.84 10.93
CA ASP A 118 -5.58 -6.17 9.90
C ASP A 118 -4.87 -6.17 8.55
N VAL A 119 -3.58 -5.83 8.53
CA VAL A 119 -2.75 -5.87 7.31
C VAL A 119 -2.72 -7.28 6.74
N ILE A 120 -2.58 -8.32 7.56
CA ILE A 120 -2.61 -9.73 7.11
C ILE A 120 -3.98 -10.08 6.52
N ALA A 121 -5.06 -9.66 7.18
CA ALA A 121 -6.45 -9.95 6.78
C ALA A 121 -6.86 -9.32 5.44
N ILE A 122 -6.13 -8.32 4.94
CA ILE A 122 -6.32 -7.80 3.58
C ILE A 122 -5.98 -8.90 2.57
N ASP A 123 -7.02 -9.63 2.15
CA ASP A 123 -6.93 -10.55 1.02
C ASP A 123 -6.98 -9.77 -0.31
N PRO A 124 -5.92 -9.83 -1.14
CA PRO A 124 -5.90 -9.14 -2.43
C PRO A 124 -6.91 -9.69 -3.46
N ASN A 125 -7.63 -10.79 -3.16
CA ASN A 125 -8.51 -11.48 -4.10
C ASN A 125 -10.01 -11.09 -4.07
N VAL A 126 -10.43 -10.24 -3.13
CA VAL A 126 -11.84 -9.84 -2.94
C VAL A 126 -12.06 -8.39 -3.45
N GLU A 127 -13.33 -7.95 -3.52
CA GLU A 127 -13.80 -6.59 -3.89
C GLU A 127 -12.76 -5.49 -3.58
N PRO A 128 -12.11 -4.90 -4.61
CA PRO A 128 -10.93 -4.06 -4.41
C PRO A 128 -11.20 -2.69 -3.79
N SER A 129 -12.41 -2.16 -3.97
CA SER A 129 -12.72 -0.74 -3.70
C SER A 129 -12.76 -0.45 -2.20
N GLU A 130 -13.50 -1.23 -1.42
CA GLU A 130 -13.58 -1.10 0.05
C GLU A 130 -12.23 -1.40 0.71
N LYS A 131 -11.43 -2.30 0.11
CA LYS A 131 -10.11 -2.64 0.64
C LYS A 131 -9.09 -1.52 0.47
N LEU A 132 -9.17 -0.73 -0.59
CA LEU A 132 -8.29 0.42 -0.77
C LEU A 132 -8.56 1.54 0.25
N GLU A 133 -9.83 1.74 0.62
CA GLU A 133 -10.19 2.69 1.69
C GLU A 133 -9.60 2.24 3.03
N ASN A 134 -9.81 0.97 3.40
CA ASN A 134 -9.23 0.38 4.62
C ASN A 134 -7.70 0.47 4.62
N ILE A 135 -7.04 0.24 3.48
CA ILE A 135 -5.60 0.43 3.33
C ILE A 135 -5.20 1.89 3.59
N GLY A 136 -5.97 2.85 3.10
CA GLY A 136 -5.74 4.28 3.35
C GLY A 136 -5.79 4.61 4.84
N GLU A 137 -6.79 4.09 5.56
CA GLU A 137 -6.92 4.26 7.00
C GLU A 137 -5.76 3.64 7.78
N LEU A 138 -5.37 2.40 7.45
CA LEU A 138 -4.24 1.71 8.08
C LEU A 138 -2.91 2.44 7.82
N ALA A 139 -2.72 2.97 6.61
CA ALA A 139 -1.53 3.74 6.25
C ALA A 139 -1.42 5.03 7.08
N GLU A 140 -2.55 5.71 7.28
CA GLU A 140 -2.63 6.90 8.11
C GLU A 140 -2.35 6.58 9.59
N ASN A 141 -2.92 5.49 10.11
CA ASN A 141 -2.65 5.01 11.47
C ASN A 141 -1.16 4.70 11.68
N LEU A 142 -0.53 3.99 10.74
CA LEU A 142 0.91 3.70 10.78
C LEU A 142 1.76 4.97 10.71
N ARG A 143 1.36 5.95 9.88
CA ARG A 143 2.05 7.26 9.80
C ARG A 143 2.04 7.98 11.15
N GLN A 144 0.89 8.00 11.84
CA GLN A 144 0.77 8.60 13.17
C GLN A 144 1.57 7.83 14.23
N LEU A 145 1.57 6.50 14.16
CA LEU A 145 2.32 5.65 15.08
C LEU A 145 3.83 5.81 14.94
N LYS A 146 4.35 6.04 13.72
CA LYS A 146 5.79 6.24 13.50
C LYS A 146 6.38 7.34 14.39
N GLY A 147 5.76 8.51 14.41
CA GLY A 147 6.23 9.62 15.24
C GLY A 147 6.07 9.38 16.74
N LYS A 148 5.13 8.51 17.15
CA LYS A 148 5.01 8.07 18.54
C LYS A 148 6.10 7.05 18.89
N ALA A 149 6.39 6.11 17.99
CA ALA A 149 7.40 5.07 18.14
C ALA A 149 8.80 5.67 18.31
N GLU A 150 9.19 6.59 17.42
CA GLU A 150 10.49 7.28 17.50
C GLU A 150 10.67 8.03 18.83
N LYS A 151 9.62 8.73 19.29
CA LYS A 151 9.64 9.43 20.59
C LYS A 151 9.74 8.47 21.76
N LEU A 152 9.06 7.33 21.69
CA LEU A 152 9.07 6.33 22.74
C LEU A 152 10.42 5.62 22.82
N GLU A 153 11.02 5.29 21.67
CA GLU A 153 12.36 4.72 21.57
C GLU A 153 13.43 5.68 22.10
N GLU A 154 13.35 6.97 21.80
CA GLU A 154 14.28 7.95 22.37
C GLU A 154 14.15 8.02 23.90
N LYS A 155 12.91 8.00 24.44
CA LYS A 155 12.70 7.92 25.89
C LYS A 155 13.30 6.63 26.48
N LEU A 156 13.17 5.49 25.80
CA LEU A 156 13.71 4.20 26.22
C LEU A 156 15.24 4.19 26.23
N ARG A 157 15.89 4.91 25.31
CA ARG A 157 17.35 5.02 25.23
C ARG A 157 17.95 5.84 26.37
N ILE A 158 17.21 6.83 26.86
CA ILE A 158 17.65 7.68 27.97
C ILE A 158 17.46 6.89 29.28
N ALA A 159 18.56 6.43 29.87
CA ALA A 159 18.56 5.87 31.22
C ALA A 159 18.49 7.01 32.25
N GLU A 160 17.50 6.99 33.14
CA GLU A 160 17.34 8.01 34.17
C GLU A 160 16.99 7.41 35.53
N GLY A 161 17.75 7.82 36.55
CA GLY A 161 17.29 7.84 37.93
C GLY A 161 17.56 6.58 38.74
N LEU A 162 16.69 6.37 39.74
CA LEU A 162 16.80 5.30 40.74
C LEU A 162 16.18 3.97 40.26
N VAL A 163 15.56 3.96 39.09
CA VAL A 163 14.87 2.79 38.51
C VAL A 163 15.57 2.36 37.22
N LYS A 164 15.86 1.07 37.10
CA LYS A 164 16.42 0.46 35.89
C LYS A 164 15.34 0.42 34.81
N ARG A 165 15.75 0.78 33.60
CA ARG A 165 14.95 0.54 32.40
C ARG A 165 14.73 -0.95 32.20
N ALA A 166 13.51 -1.35 31.87
CA ALA A 166 13.26 -2.69 31.38
C ALA A 166 14.02 -2.92 30.06
N PRO A 167 14.58 -4.11 29.81
CA PRO A 167 15.18 -4.43 28.52
C PRO A 167 14.09 -4.43 27.46
N VAL A 168 14.23 -3.57 26.45
CA VAL A 168 13.38 -3.56 25.26
C VAL A 168 14.16 -4.18 24.10
N THR A 169 13.60 -5.23 23.52
CA THR A 169 14.19 -5.95 22.38
C THR A 169 13.61 -5.52 21.04
N ASP A 170 12.45 -4.87 21.06
CA ASP A 170 11.69 -4.58 19.86
C ASP A 170 12.02 -3.19 19.31
N ASP A 171 12.40 -3.15 18.03
CA ASP A 171 12.51 -1.93 17.24
C ASP A 171 11.13 -1.58 16.67
N LEU A 172 10.44 -0.67 17.35
CA LEU A 172 9.06 -0.27 17.07
C LEU A 172 9.00 0.49 15.74
N SER A 173 9.98 1.37 15.49
CA SER A 173 10.10 2.14 14.25
C SER A 173 10.35 1.24 13.04
N ALA A 174 11.21 0.23 13.18
CA ALA A 174 11.42 -0.78 12.15
C ALA A 174 10.15 -1.60 11.90
N ARG A 175 9.44 -2.01 12.96
CA ARG A 175 8.17 -2.74 12.83
C ARG A 175 7.09 -1.91 12.12
N VAL A 176 6.98 -0.62 12.44
CA VAL A 176 6.10 0.32 11.72
C VAL A 176 6.47 0.36 10.24
N THR A 177 7.77 0.48 9.93
CA THR A 177 8.26 0.55 8.54
C THR A 177 7.96 -0.75 7.77
N GLN A 178 8.12 -1.91 8.41
CA GLN A 178 7.76 -3.20 7.81
C GLN A 178 6.27 -3.28 7.47
N LEU A 179 5.40 -2.86 8.39
CA LEU A 179 3.96 -2.82 8.15
C LEU A 179 3.58 -1.83 7.04
N GLN A 180 4.25 -0.67 6.98
CA GLN A 180 4.04 0.32 5.90
C GLN A 180 4.42 -0.26 4.53
N ASN A 181 5.54 -0.98 4.44
CA ASN A 181 5.97 -1.62 3.20
C ASN A 181 4.99 -2.72 2.78
N ALA A 182 4.61 -3.61 3.70
CA ALA A 182 3.64 -4.69 3.42
C ALA A 182 2.30 -4.13 2.94
N LEU A 183 1.85 -3.02 3.53
CA LEU A 183 0.62 -2.34 3.13
C LEU A 183 0.74 -1.68 1.75
N ALA A 184 1.89 -1.06 1.44
CA ALA A 184 2.16 -0.50 0.12
C ALA A 184 2.17 -1.58 -0.98
N ASP A 185 2.79 -2.73 -0.71
CA ASP A 185 2.81 -3.87 -1.63
C ASP A 185 1.38 -4.37 -1.92
N LYS A 186 0.56 -4.54 -0.87
CA LYS A 186 -0.85 -4.94 -1.02
C LYS A 186 -1.69 -3.89 -1.77
N SER A 187 -1.47 -2.61 -1.51
CA SER A 187 -2.12 -1.50 -2.22
C SER A 187 -1.81 -1.53 -3.71
N GLN A 188 -0.55 -1.76 -4.05
CA GLN A 188 -0.11 -1.86 -5.44
C GLN A 188 -0.77 -3.06 -6.15
N LEU A 189 -0.80 -4.23 -5.51
CA LEU A 189 -1.46 -5.42 -6.06
C LEU A 189 -2.95 -5.20 -6.32
N LEU A 190 -3.68 -4.60 -5.38
CA LEU A 190 -5.10 -4.28 -5.56
C LEU A 190 -5.33 -3.26 -6.67
N THR A 191 -4.49 -2.23 -6.75
CA THR A 191 -4.55 -1.23 -7.82
C THR A 191 -4.32 -1.87 -9.21
N MET A 192 -3.36 -2.80 -9.30
CA MET A 192 -3.12 -3.57 -10.52
C MET A 192 -4.33 -4.44 -10.88
N ARG A 193 -4.95 -5.10 -9.90
CA ARG A 193 -6.14 -5.94 -10.11
C ARG A 193 -7.34 -5.13 -10.60
N ILE A 194 -7.60 -3.95 -10.04
CA ILE A 194 -8.67 -3.06 -10.51
C ILE A 194 -8.47 -2.71 -11.99
N LYS A 195 -7.24 -2.37 -12.37
CA LYS A 195 -6.91 -2.08 -13.78
C LYS A 195 -7.14 -3.31 -14.67
N LEU A 196 -6.74 -4.50 -14.22
CA LEU A 196 -7.01 -5.75 -14.95
C LEU A 196 -8.50 -6.01 -15.10
N GLN A 197 -9.29 -5.84 -14.04
CA GLN A 197 -10.73 -6.05 -14.07
C GLN A 197 -11.46 -5.08 -15.02
N ALA A 198 -10.93 -3.88 -15.22
CA ALA A 198 -11.43 -2.93 -16.21
C ALA A 198 -11.04 -3.32 -17.65
N ILE A 199 -9.78 -3.70 -17.89
CA ILE A 199 -9.25 -3.96 -19.25
C ILE A 199 -9.66 -5.34 -19.79
N ALA A 200 -9.75 -6.37 -18.94
CA ALA A 200 -10.09 -7.74 -19.32
C ALA A 200 -11.39 -7.88 -20.15
N PRO A 201 -12.53 -7.27 -19.75
CA PRO A 201 -13.74 -7.35 -20.55
C PRO A 201 -13.62 -6.59 -21.88
N GLU A 202 -12.92 -5.45 -21.92
CA GLU A 202 -12.72 -4.68 -23.16
C GLU A 202 -11.90 -5.47 -24.18
N ILE A 203 -10.80 -6.12 -23.75
CA ILE A 203 -10.01 -7.01 -24.61
C ILE A 203 -10.88 -8.15 -25.13
N SER A 204 -11.68 -8.78 -24.26
CA SER A 204 -12.53 -9.90 -24.64
C SER A 204 -13.55 -9.50 -25.71
N LEU A 205 -14.18 -8.33 -25.56
CA LEU A 205 -15.13 -7.78 -26.54
C LEU A 205 -14.47 -7.48 -27.89
N ILE A 206 -13.29 -6.86 -27.90
CA ILE A 206 -12.58 -6.54 -29.15
C ILE A 206 -12.14 -7.82 -29.85
N THR A 207 -11.58 -8.78 -29.11
CA THR A 207 -11.17 -10.07 -29.64
C THR A 207 -12.34 -10.85 -30.23
N GLU A 208 -13.48 -10.90 -29.52
CA GLU A 208 -14.70 -11.54 -30.05
C GLU A 208 -15.19 -10.84 -31.32
N SER A 209 -15.17 -9.51 -31.34
CA SER A 209 -15.54 -8.71 -32.52
C SER A 209 -14.62 -8.93 -33.72
N ILE A 210 -13.32 -9.13 -33.49
CA ILE A 210 -12.35 -9.51 -34.53
C ILE A 210 -12.68 -10.91 -35.04
N GLN A 211 -12.84 -11.89 -34.14
CA GLN A 211 -13.10 -13.28 -34.51
C GLN A 211 -14.39 -13.44 -35.31
N ASN A 212 -15.46 -12.75 -34.90
CA ASN A 212 -16.73 -12.75 -35.63
C ASN A 212 -16.55 -12.20 -37.05
N ARG A 213 -15.81 -11.11 -37.21
CA ARG A 213 -15.55 -10.54 -38.54
C ARG A 213 -14.66 -11.45 -39.40
N VAL A 214 -13.69 -12.13 -38.80
CA VAL A 214 -12.88 -13.15 -39.50
C VAL A 214 -13.77 -14.27 -40.02
N ASN A 215 -14.66 -14.80 -39.18
CA ASN A 215 -15.58 -15.86 -39.55
C ASN A 215 -16.54 -15.42 -40.69
N GLU A 216 -17.03 -14.17 -40.66
CA GLU A 216 -17.87 -13.60 -41.73
C GLU A 216 -17.14 -13.54 -43.08
N ILE A 217 -15.86 -13.17 -43.08
CA ILE A 217 -15.03 -13.11 -44.31
C ILE A 217 -14.83 -14.53 -44.87
N GLU A 218 -14.55 -15.50 -44.00
CA GLU A 218 -14.33 -16.90 -44.42
C GLU A 218 -15.61 -17.53 -44.99
N GLN A 219 -16.78 -17.18 -44.45
CA GLN A 219 -18.07 -17.70 -44.91
C GLN A 219 -18.61 -17.01 -46.16
N SER A 220 -18.17 -15.78 -46.45
CA SER A 220 -18.62 -15.01 -47.63
C SER A 220 -17.43 -14.57 -48.51
N PRO A 221 -16.90 -15.47 -49.35
CA PRO A 221 -15.70 -15.21 -50.14
C PRO A 221 -15.92 -14.25 -51.34
N VAL A 222 -17.17 -13.95 -51.72
CA VAL A 222 -17.50 -13.13 -52.90
C VAL A 222 -17.75 -11.67 -52.51
N GLN A 223 -16.74 -11.02 -51.93
CA GLN A 223 -16.80 -9.60 -51.57
C GLN A 223 -16.25 -8.70 -52.69
N THR A 224 -16.91 -7.56 -52.90
CA THR A 224 -16.43 -6.49 -53.77
C THR A 224 -15.17 -5.83 -53.20
N VAL A 225 -14.39 -5.16 -54.06
CA VAL A 225 -13.17 -4.45 -53.63
C VAL A 225 -13.46 -3.37 -52.57
N ALA A 226 -14.60 -2.68 -52.70
CA ALA A 226 -15.02 -1.66 -51.74
C ALA A 226 -15.32 -2.26 -50.34
N GLU A 227 -16.03 -3.39 -50.29
CA GLU A 227 -16.34 -4.10 -49.03
C GLU A 227 -15.08 -4.67 -48.37
N GLN A 228 -14.14 -5.19 -49.16
CA GLN A 228 -12.87 -5.69 -48.65
C GLN A 228 -12.01 -4.55 -48.07
N ASN A 229 -11.95 -3.39 -48.73
CA ASN A 229 -11.26 -2.20 -48.22
C ASN A 229 -11.91 -1.69 -46.92
N ALA A 230 -13.24 -1.65 -46.84
CA ALA A 230 -13.95 -1.26 -45.63
C ALA A 230 -13.63 -2.22 -44.47
N THR A 231 -13.61 -3.53 -44.75
CA THR A 231 -13.26 -4.56 -43.77
C THR A 231 -11.81 -4.46 -43.30
N LEU A 232 -10.87 -4.17 -44.20
CA LEU A 232 -9.47 -3.93 -43.86
C LEU A 232 -9.33 -2.73 -42.92
N SER A 233 -10.00 -1.62 -43.23
CA SER A 233 -9.98 -0.41 -42.40
C SER A 233 -10.57 -0.65 -41.00
N GLU A 234 -11.67 -1.40 -40.90
CA GLU A 234 -12.28 -1.76 -39.62
C GLU A 234 -11.37 -2.65 -38.77
N LEU A 235 -10.77 -3.69 -39.37
CA LEU A 235 -9.85 -4.58 -38.68
C LEU A 235 -8.56 -3.86 -38.25
N GLU A 236 -8.06 -2.92 -39.04
CA GLU A 236 -6.95 -2.04 -38.63
C GLU A 236 -7.33 -1.13 -37.45
N ALA A 237 -8.55 -0.60 -37.43
CA ALA A 237 -9.03 0.20 -36.30
C ALA A 237 -9.11 -0.65 -35.02
N LYS A 238 -9.69 -1.86 -35.11
CA LYS A 238 -9.74 -2.82 -33.99
C LYS A 238 -8.35 -3.26 -33.54
N LYS A 239 -7.41 -3.46 -34.46
CA LYS A 239 -5.99 -3.72 -34.15
C LYS A 239 -5.40 -2.60 -33.30
N ARG A 240 -5.59 -1.33 -33.70
CA ARG A 240 -5.06 -0.18 -32.94
C ARG A 240 -5.66 -0.11 -31.54
N GLN A 241 -6.96 -0.38 -31.40
CA GLN A 241 -7.61 -0.45 -30.10
C GLN A 241 -7.05 -1.58 -29.22
N LEU A 242 -6.90 -2.79 -29.78
CA LEU A 242 -6.33 -3.92 -29.05
C LEU A 242 -4.88 -3.65 -28.62
N VAL A 243 -4.04 -3.09 -29.49
CA VAL A 243 -2.67 -2.66 -29.14
C VAL A 243 -2.70 -1.68 -27.96
N SER A 244 -3.56 -0.66 -28.02
CA SER A 244 -3.69 0.31 -26.94
C SER A 244 -4.12 -0.33 -25.61
N LEU A 245 -5.06 -1.27 -25.62
CA LEU A 245 -5.46 -1.99 -24.41
C LEU A 245 -4.30 -2.84 -23.86
N VAL A 246 -3.58 -3.54 -24.73
CA VAL A 246 -2.46 -4.41 -24.35
C VAL A 246 -1.30 -3.63 -23.72
N GLU A 247 -1.00 -2.44 -24.23
CA GLU A 247 0.00 -1.54 -23.66
C GLU A 247 -0.37 -1.05 -22.25
N ASN A 248 -1.67 -0.99 -21.95
CA ASN A 248 -2.19 -0.56 -20.65
C ASN A 248 -2.36 -1.70 -19.63
N ILE A 249 -2.11 -2.96 -20.02
CA ILE A 249 -2.18 -4.09 -19.09
C ILE A 249 -1.07 -3.94 -18.03
N PRO A 250 -1.40 -3.88 -16.73
CA PRO A 250 -0.41 -3.75 -15.67
C PRO A 250 0.52 -4.97 -15.60
N PRO A 251 1.76 -4.81 -15.09
CA PRO A 251 2.66 -5.93 -14.85
C PRO A 251 2.16 -6.80 -13.69
N GLY A 252 2.48 -8.09 -13.74
CA GLY A 252 2.06 -9.09 -12.75
C GLY A 252 1.72 -10.41 -13.45
N ASP A 253 1.63 -11.51 -12.72
CA ASP A 253 1.44 -12.84 -13.33
C ASP A 253 0.17 -12.90 -14.20
N GLU A 254 -0.98 -12.51 -13.65
CA GLU A 254 -2.26 -12.44 -14.38
C GLU A 254 -2.20 -11.48 -15.58
N GLY A 255 -1.55 -10.33 -15.41
CA GLY A 255 -1.40 -9.34 -16.49
C GLY A 255 -0.46 -9.82 -17.60
N ASN A 256 0.60 -10.54 -17.25
CA ASN A 256 1.55 -11.11 -18.20
C ASN A 256 0.88 -12.20 -19.04
N GLU A 257 0.11 -13.10 -18.43
CA GLU A 257 -0.68 -14.10 -19.15
C GLU A 257 -1.67 -13.45 -20.15
N MET A 258 -2.37 -12.40 -19.70
CA MET A 258 -3.29 -11.68 -20.57
C MET A 258 -2.56 -10.98 -21.72
N ARG A 259 -1.40 -10.36 -21.45
CA ARG A 259 -0.57 -9.70 -22.46
C ARG A 259 -0.07 -10.71 -23.50
N GLU A 260 0.39 -11.88 -23.07
CA GLU A 260 0.83 -12.96 -23.96
C GLU A 260 -0.31 -13.45 -24.86
N ARG A 261 -1.48 -13.72 -24.28
CA ARG A 261 -2.66 -14.16 -25.03
C ARG A 261 -3.09 -13.11 -26.06
N SER A 262 -3.13 -11.84 -25.67
CA SER A 262 -3.50 -10.75 -26.58
C SER A 262 -2.45 -10.50 -27.66
N ASN A 263 -1.17 -10.65 -27.35
CA ASN A 263 -0.09 -10.56 -28.35
C ASN A 263 -0.18 -11.67 -29.40
N TRP A 264 -0.55 -12.88 -28.98
CA TRP A 264 -0.82 -13.98 -29.91
C TRP A 264 -1.99 -13.65 -30.84
N GLN A 265 -3.09 -13.09 -30.30
CA GLN A 265 -4.23 -12.64 -31.10
C GLN A 265 -3.86 -11.52 -32.07
N LEU A 266 -3.02 -10.57 -31.66
CA LEU A 266 -2.49 -9.52 -32.52
C LEU A 266 -1.66 -10.10 -33.67
N SER A 267 -0.87 -11.15 -33.43
CA SER A 267 -0.13 -11.84 -34.49
C SER A 267 -1.07 -12.44 -35.53
N GLN A 268 -2.12 -13.14 -35.09
CA GLN A 268 -3.12 -13.72 -36.01
C GLN A 268 -3.83 -12.65 -36.83
N LEU A 269 -4.19 -11.53 -36.20
CA LEU A 269 -4.82 -10.40 -36.87
C LEU A 269 -3.89 -9.76 -37.92
N ASN A 270 -2.58 -9.65 -37.62
CA ASN A 270 -1.60 -9.16 -38.58
C ASN A 270 -1.51 -10.05 -39.82
N ASP A 271 -1.46 -11.37 -39.63
CA ASP A 271 -1.41 -12.33 -40.74
C ASP A 271 -2.67 -12.28 -41.60
N LEU A 272 -3.83 -12.04 -40.99
CA LEU A 272 -5.09 -11.88 -41.71
C LEU A 272 -5.15 -10.56 -42.50
N LEU A 273 -4.76 -9.44 -41.86
CA LEU A 273 -4.68 -8.14 -42.52
C LEU A 273 -3.74 -8.16 -43.72
N ALA A 274 -2.57 -8.80 -43.60
CA ALA A 274 -1.62 -8.93 -44.70
C ALA A 274 -2.21 -9.71 -45.89
N ARG A 275 -2.90 -10.83 -45.61
CA ARG A 275 -3.59 -11.63 -46.64
C ARG A 275 -4.71 -10.85 -47.33
N LEU A 276 -5.52 -10.12 -46.57
CA LEU A 276 -6.62 -9.31 -47.11
C LEU A 276 -6.10 -8.15 -47.96
N ALA A 277 -5.04 -7.46 -47.50
CA ALA A 277 -4.38 -6.39 -48.22
C ALA A 277 -3.83 -6.86 -49.58
N ALA A 278 -3.16 -8.02 -49.60
CA ALA A 278 -2.63 -8.61 -50.81
C ALA A 278 -3.75 -8.95 -51.81
N ALA A 279 -4.82 -9.61 -51.34
CA ALA A 279 -5.96 -9.97 -52.19
C ALA A 279 -6.67 -8.75 -52.79
N VAL A 280 -6.82 -7.66 -52.02
CA VAL A 280 -7.38 -6.40 -52.53
C VAL A 280 -6.44 -5.76 -53.56
N GLY A 281 -5.14 -5.75 -53.29
CA GLY A 281 -4.12 -5.26 -54.21
C GLY A 281 -4.14 -5.99 -55.56
N GLU A 282 -4.25 -7.32 -55.55
CA GLU A 282 -4.36 -8.15 -56.75
C GLU A 282 -5.63 -7.84 -57.55
N LYS A 283 -6.79 -7.73 -56.89
CA LYS A 283 -8.05 -7.35 -57.56
C LYS A 283 -7.99 -5.95 -58.18
N LEU A 284 -7.39 -4.98 -57.48
CA LEU A 284 -7.19 -3.63 -58.00
C LEU A 284 -6.27 -3.62 -59.23
N ALA A 285 -5.18 -4.39 -59.20
CA ALA A 285 -4.28 -4.53 -60.35
C ALA A 285 -4.99 -5.17 -61.55
N ALA A 286 -5.81 -6.20 -61.32
CA ALA A 286 -6.61 -6.83 -62.37
C ALA A 286 -7.66 -5.88 -62.96
N LEU A 287 -8.34 -5.07 -62.13
CA LEU A 287 -9.27 -4.05 -62.59
C LEU A 287 -8.58 -2.96 -63.42
N ALA A 288 -7.39 -2.52 -62.99
CA ALA A 288 -6.60 -1.56 -63.75
C ALA A 288 -6.18 -2.13 -65.12
N ALA A 289 -5.73 -3.38 -65.16
CA ALA A 289 -5.39 -4.07 -66.41
C ALA A 289 -6.62 -4.21 -67.33
N PHE A 290 -7.77 -4.62 -66.78
CA PHE A 290 -9.03 -4.72 -67.53
C PHE A 290 -9.45 -3.36 -68.12
N ASN A 291 -9.41 -2.29 -67.31
CA ASN A 291 -9.74 -0.95 -67.78
C ASN A 291 -8.79 -0.49 -68.88
N ALA A 292 -7.49 -0.75 -68.77
CA ALA A 292 -6.53 -0.45 -69.82
C ALA A 292 -6.84 -1.21 -71.13
N THR A 293 -7.18 -2.51 -71.04
CA THR A 293 -7.60 -3.29 -72.22
C THR A 293 -8.92 -2.76 -72.80
N LYS A 294 -9.86 -2.36 -71.95
CA LYS A 294 -11.13 -1.77 -72.38
C LYS A 294 -10.89 -0.46 -73.13
N ASP A 295 -10.08 0.44 -72.58
CA ASP A 295 -9.73 1.72 -73.21
C ASP A 295 -9.03 1.50 -74.56
N GLU A 296 -8.16 0.49 -74.66
CA GLU A 296 -7.52 0.08 -75.91
C GLU A 296 -8.54 -0.42 -76.94
N VAL A 297 -9.50 -1.27 -76.54
CA VAL A 297 -10.57 -1.77 -77.41
C VAL A 297 -11.50 -0.62 -77.84
N GLU A 298 -11.87 0.29 -76.94
CA GLU A 298 -12.68 1.47 -77.27
C GLU A 298 -11.95 2.37 -78.28
N ALA A 299 -10.64 2.59 -78.12
CA ALA A 299 -9.83 3.32 -79.09
C ALA A 299 -9.77 2.62 -80.46
N GLN A 300 -9.64 1.29 -80.49
CA GLN A 300 -9.68 0.51 -81.73
C GLN A 300 -11.05 0.62 -82.43
N ILE A 301 -12.16 0.53 -81.68
CA ILE A 301 -13.51 0.68 -82.23
C ILE A 301 -13.72 2.09 -82.79
N ALA A 302 -13.29 3.13 -82.07
CA ALA A 302 -13.39 4.52 -82.54
C ALA A 302 -12.56 4.78 -83.81
N SER A 303 -11.51 3.99 -84.05
CA SER A 303 -10.67 4.08 -85.25
C SER A 303 -11.24 3.31 -86.47
N LEU A 304 -12.28 2.50 -86.28
CA LEU A 304 -12.94 1.83 -87.39
C LEU A 304 -13.66 2.88 -88.26
N PRO A 305 -13.43 2.89 -89.59
CA PRO A 305 -14.10 3.81 -90.47
C PRO A 305 -15.61 3.57 -90.42
N ILE A 306 -16.39 4.61 -90.17
CA ILE A 306 -17.82 4.59 -90.42
C ILE A 306 -17.98 4.32 -91.91
N VAL A 307 -18.36 3.08 -92.27
CA VAL A 307 -18.81 2.78 -93.61
C VAL A 307 -20.15 3.48 -93.78
N ALA A 308 -20.11 4.75 -94.18
CA ALA A 308 -21.22 5.37 -94.88
C ALA A 308 -21.38 4.57 -96.18
N ASP A 309 -22.43 3.78 -96.21
CA ASP A 309 -22.82 2.87 -97.28
C ASP A 309 -23.26 3.66 -98.53
N ASP A 310 -22.31 4.29 -99.22
CA ASP A 310 -22.59 5.08 -100.44
C ASP A 310 -21.59 4.82 -101.58
N GLN A 311 -20.83 3.72 -101.52
CA GLN A 311 -19.86 3.35 -102.58
C GLN A 311 -20.06 1.97 -103.20
N ILE A 312 -21.18 1.28 -102.92
CA ILE A 312 -21.49 0.00 -103.60
C ILE A 312 -22.31 0.19 -104.90
N ALA A 313 -22.88 1.39 -105.15
CA ALA A 313 -23.78 1.59 -106.30
C ALA A 313 -23.11 2.05 -107.62
N THR A 314 -21.87 2.53 -107.62
CA THR A 314 -21.28 3.18 -108.82
C THR A 314 -20.25 2.34 -109.58
N ALA A 315 -19.73 1.25 -108.98
CA ALA A 315 -18.73 0.39 -109.65
C ALA A 315 -19.33 -0.66 -110.61
N THR A 316 -20.62 -0.98 -110.51
CA THR A 316 -21.29 -2.01 -111.31
C THR A 316 -21.92 -1.50 -112.61
N VAL A 317 -22.10 -0.19 -112.79
CA VAL A 317 -22.80 0.37 -113.96
C VAL A 317 -21.85 0.67 -115.13
N HIS A 318 -20.58 1.03 -114.89
CA HIS A 318 -19.61 1.29 -115.97
C HIS A 318 -18.94 0.03 -116.56
N GLY A 319 -19.04 -1.13 -115.88
CA GLY A 319 -18.44 -2.39 -116.36
C GLY A 319 -19.31 -3.19 -117.34
N LEU A 320 -20.59 -2.85 -117.48
CA LEU A 320 -21.55 -3.60 -118.32
C LEU A 320 -21.86 -2.91 -119.66
N ASP A 321 -21.58 -1.61 -119.80
CA ASP A 321 -21.89 -0.85 -121.03
C ASP A 321 -20.90 -1.13 -122.18
N ASN A 322 -19.67 -1.54 -121.87
CA ASN A 322 -18.64 -1.86 -122.87
C ASN A 322 -18.69 -3.30 -123.43
N ARG A 323 -19.67 -4.13 -123.03
CA ARG A 323 -19.81 -5.52 -123.53
C ARG A 323 -21.05 -5.76 -124.40
N LEU A 324 -21.81 -4.71 -124.72
CA LEU A 324 -23.00 -4.78 -125.57
C LEU A 324 -22.84 -4.11 -126.95
N GLN A 325 -21.64 -3.60 -127.28
CA GLN A 325 -21.33 -3.03 -128.61
C GLN A 325 -20.66 -4.02 -129.59
N ASP A 326 -20.41 -5.26 -129.18
CA ASP A 326 -19.83 -6.33 -130.02
C ASP A 326 -20.80 -7.51 -130.27
N LEU A 327 -22.12 -7.25 -130.27
CA LEU A 327 -23.17 -8.14 -130.80
C LEU A 327 -24.03 -7.39 -131.83
#